data_AF-Q1RBJ1-F1
#
_entry.id   AF-Q1RBJ1-F1
#
_cell.length_a   1.000
_cell.length_b   1.000
_cell.length_c   1.000
_cell.angle_alpha   90.00
_cell.angle_beta   90.00
_cell.angle_gamma   90.00
#
_symmetry.space_group_name_H-M   'P 1'
#
loop_
_entity.id
_entity.type
_entity.pdbx_description
1 polymer ?
#
loop_
_entity_poly.entity_id
_entity_poly.type
_entity_poly.pdbx_seq_one_letter_code
_entity_poly.pdbx_strand_id
1 'polypeptide(L)'
;MGLVIKAALGALVVLLIGVLAKTKNYYIAGLIPLFPTFALIAHYIVASERGIEALRATIIFSMWPIIPYFVYLAALWYFTGMMRLPAAFVGSVACWGISAWVLIICWIKLH
;
A
#
# COMPACT_ATOMS: atom_id res chain seq x y z
N MET A 1 19.30 19.28 -3.79
CA MET A 1 19.83 18.16 -2.99
C MET A 1 18.74 17.19 -2.52
N GLY A 2 17.72 17.63 -1.77
CA GLY A 2 16.69 16.71 -1.22
C GLY A 2 15.86 15.93 -2.26
N LEU A 3 15.57 16.52 -3.43
CA LEU A 3 14.78 15.88 -4.49
C LEU A 3 15.54 14.75 -5.19
N VAL A 4 16.85 14.93 -5.39
CA VAL A 4 17.74 13.93 -6.00
C VAL A 4 17.87 12.68 -5.12
N ILE A 5 18.00 12.87 -3.80
CA ILE A 5 18.10 11.77 -2.83
C ILE A 5 16.79 10.95 -2.80
N LYS A 6 15.64 11.62 -2.76
CA LYS A 6 14.33 10.95 -2.79
C LYS A 6 14.12 10.15 -4.09
N ALA A 7 14.49 10.72 -5.23
CA ALA A 7 14.42 10.04 -6.52
C ALA A 7 15.37 8.82 -6.58
N ALA A 8 16.59 8.96 -6.08
CA ALA A 8 17.56 7.87 -6.02
C ALA A 8 17.09 6.71 -5.12
N LEU A 9 16.45 7.00 -3.99
CA LEU A 9 15.85 5.99 -3.12
C LEU A 9 14.72 5.24 -3.82
N GLY A 10 13.83 5.95 -4.52
CA GLY A 10 12.78 5.33 -5.32
C GLY A 10 13.35 4.42 -6.41
N ALA A 11 14.36 4.89 -7.15
CA ALA A 11 15.05 4.10 -8.16
C ALA A 11 15.73 2.84 -7.57
N LEU A 12 16.40 2.97 -6.42
CA LEU A 12 17.01 1.85 -5.70
C LEU A 12 15.96 0.79 -5.33
N VAL A 13 14.82 1.21 -4.79
CA VAL A 13 13.71 0.30 -4.45
C VAL A 13 13.22 -0.46 -5.70
N VAL A 14 13.01 0.24 -6.82
CA VAL A 14 12.60 -0.39 -8.09
C VAL A 14 13.65 -1.39 -8.59
N LEU A 15 14.93 -1.04 -8.51
CA LEU A 15 16.02 -1.95 -8.89
C LEU A 15 16.05 -3.20 -8.00
N LEU A 16 15.88 -3.04 -6.68
CA LEU A 16 15.84 -4.15 -5.74
C LEU A 16 14.67 -5.10 -6.05
N ILE A 17 13.47 -4.58 -6.33
CA ILE A 17 12.32 -5.38 -6.79
C ILE A 17 12.70 -6.15 -8.05
N GLY A 18 13.29 -5.48 -9.05
CA GLY A 18 13.67 -6.09 -10.33
C GLY A 18 14.73 -7.18 -10.21
N VAL A 19 15.71 -7.02 -9.31
CA VAL A 19 16.72 -8.04 -9.02
C VAL A 19 16.08 -9.22 -8.27
N LEU A 20 15.33 -8.96 -7.20
CA LEU A 20 14.70 -9.99 -6.37
C LEU A 20 13.71 -10.83 -7.17
N ALA A 21 12.93 -10.21 -8.05
CA ALA A 21 11.96 -10.89 -8.92
C ALA A 21 12.59 -11.91 -9.89
N LYS A 22 13.91 -11.82 -10.14
CA LYS A 22 14.65 -12.77 -10.99
C LYS A 22 15.33 -13.90 -10.21
N THR A 23 15.26 -13.87 -8.88
CA THR A 23 15.86 -14.91 -8.03
C THR A 23 14.90 -16.10 -7.85
N LYS A 24 15.40 -17.21 -7.27
CA LYS A 24 14.55 -18.35 -6.89
C LYS A 24 13.44 -17.97 -5.88
N ASN A 25 13.66 -16.89 -5.12
CA ASN A 25 12.74 -16.40 -4.10
C ASN A 25 12.02 -15.12 -4.59
N TYR A 26 11.53 -15.13 -5.83
CA TYR A 26 10.91 -13.95 -6.47
C TYR A 26 9.76 -13.32 -5.67
N TYR A 27 9.06 -14.11 -4.85
CA TYR A 27 7.98 -13.63 -3.97
C TYR A 27 8.46 -12.61 -2.92
N ILE A 28 9.75 -12.60 -2.57
CA ILE A 28 10.34 -11.61 -1.65
C ILE A 28 10.24 -10.19 -2.24
N ALA A 29 10.23 -10.05 -3.57
CA ALA A 29 10.02 -8.76 -4.22
C ALA A 29 8.69 -8.10 -3.82
N GLY A 30 7.68 -8.90 -3.43
CA GLY A 30 6.40 -8.41 -2.91
C GLY A 30 6.47 -7.80 -1.51
N LEU A 31 7.52 -8.10 -0.72
CA LEU A 31 7.71 -7.51 0.61
C LEU A 31 8.30 -6.10 0.56
N ILE A 32 9.14 -5.81 -0.44
CA ILE A 32 9.80 -4.51 -0.60
C ILE A 32 8.81 -3.33 -0.60
N PRO A 33 7.72 -3.34 -1.38
CA PRO A 33 6.75 -2.25 -1.36
C PRO A 33 5.94 -2.12 -0.06
N LEU A 34 6.00 -3.11 0.85
CA LEU A 34 5.34 -3.03 2.16
C LEU A 34 6.09 -2.15 3.15
N PHE A 35 7.31 -1.71 2.82
CA PHE A 35 8.04 -0.79 3.67
C PHE A 35 7.24 0.50 3.89
N PRO A 36 6.94 0.90 5.14
CA PRO A 36 5.86 1.84 5.45
C PRO A 36 6.25 3.32 5.22
N THR A 37 6.93 3.64 4.12
CA THR A 37 7.46 5.00 3.86
C THR A 37 6.36 6.04 3.81
N PHE A 38 5.28 5.79 3.05
CA PHE A 38 4.16 6.72 2.95
C PHE A 38 3.42 6.85 4.28
N ALA A 39 3.26 5.74 5.02
CA ALA A 39 2.66 5.76 6.36
C ALA A 39 3.50 6.60 7.33
N LEU A 40 4.83 6.43 7.33
CA LEU A 40 5.76 7.22 8.15
C LEU A 40 5.62 8.72 7.87
N ILE A 41 5.57 9.11 6.58
CA ILE A 41 5.39 10.51 6.18
C ILE A 41 4.04 11.02 6.68
N ALA A 42 2.95 10.28 6.48
CA ALA A 42 1.62 10.67 6.93
C ALA A 42 1.55 10.82 8.46
N HIS A 43 2.14 9.88 9.21
CA HIS A 43 2.22 9.94 10.67
C HIS A 43 3.01 11.14 11.14
N TYR A 44 4.15 11.43 10.53
CA TYR A 44 4.96 12.61 10.85
C TYR A 44 4.18 13.92 10.61
N ILE A 45 3.50 14.03 9.46
CA ILE A 45 2.69 15.21 9.12
C ILE A 45 1.56 15.39 10.12
N VAL A 46 0.79 14.33 10.41
CA VAL A 46 -0.34 14.39 11.36
C VAL A 46 0.15 14.75 12.77
N ALA A 47 1.25 14.17 13.23
CA ALA A 47 1.83 14.49 14.53
C ALA A 47 2.20 15.98 14.62
N SER A 48 2.77 16.53 13.54
CA SER A 48 3.24 17.91 13.48
C SER A 48 2.08 18.92 13.36
N GLU A 49 1.02 18.58 12.62
CA GLU A 49 -0.08 19.51 12.32
C GLU A 49 -1.28 19.39 13.29
N ARG A 50 -1.53 18.19 13.83
CA ARG A 50 -2.74 17.89 14.62
C ARG A 50 -2.43 17.37 16.03
N GLY A 51 -1.15 17.16 16.35
CA GLY A 51 -0.70 16.67 17.66
C GLY A 51 -0.81 15.15 17.84
N ILE A 52 -0.38 14.69 19.02
CA ILE A 52 -0.21 13.26 19.30
C ILE A 52 -1.53 12.50 19.42
N GLU A 53 -2.60 13.13 19.90
CA GLU A 53 -3.90 12.45 19.99
C GLU A 53 -4.47 12.10 18.61
N ALA A 54 -4.40 13.04 17.66
CA ALA A 54 -4.80 12.80 16.28
C ALA A 54 -3.89 11.76 15.59
N LEU A 55 -2.60 11.76 15.90
CA LEU A 55 -1.68 10.72 15.45
C LEU A 55 -2.12 9.33 15.93
N ARG A 56 -2.47 9.18 17.21
CA ARG A 56 -2.89 7.88 17.76
C ARG A 56 -4.14 7.36 17.05
N ALA A 57 -5.13 8.21 16.81
CA ALA A 57 -6.30 7.84 16.01
C ALA A 57 -5.93 7.45 14.57
N THR A 58 -5.02 8.20 13.94
CA THR A 58 -4.52 7.92 12.59
C THR A 58 -3.77 6.59 12.51
N ILE A 59 -2.98 6.24 13.53
CA ILE A 59 -2.28 4.95 13.63
C ILE A 59 -3.30 3.81 13.70
N ILE A 60 -4.33 3.94 14.55
CA ILE A 60 -5.39 2.93 14.64
C ILE A 60 -6.07 2.76 13.29
N PHE A 61 -6.48 3.86 12.64
CA PHE A 61 -7.04 3.79 11.29
C PHE A 61 -6.08 3.12 10.30
N SER A 62 -4.78 3.43 10.37
CA SER A 62 -3.74 2.88 9.48
C SER A 62 -3.54 1.36 9.61
N MET A 63 -4.05 0.72 10.66
CA MET A 63 -4.03 -0.74 10.80
C MET A 63 -5.08 -1.44 9.94
N TRP A 64 -6.23 -0.79 9.70
CA TRP A 64 -7.36 -1.38 8.96
C TRP A 64 -7.13 -1.57 7.44
N PRO A 65 -6.33 -0.75 6.74
CA PRO A 65 -5.97 -0.96 5.33
C PRO A 65 -5.40 -2.32 4.95
N ILE A 66 -5.02 -3.17 5.92
CA ILE A 66 -4.70 -4.58 5.67
C ILE A 66 -5.86 -5.32 4.98
N ILE A 67 -7.11 -4.93 5.24
CA ILE A 67 -8.31 -5.52 4.65
C ILE A 67 -8.38 -5.20 3.14
N PRO A 68 -8.39 -3.93 2.69
CA PRO A 68 -8.29 -3.59 1.27
C PRO A 68 -7.10 -4.23 0.57
N TYR A 69 -5.93 -4.25 1.23
CA TYR A 69 -4.73 -4.88 0.66
C TYR A 69 -4.92 -6.38 0.44
N PHE A 70 -5.52 -7.09 1.40
CA PHE A 70 -5.85 -8.50 1.25
C PHE A 70 -6.87 -8.73 0.12
N VAL A 71 -7.90 -7.88 0.03
CA VAL A 71 -8.90 -7.91 -1.06
C VAL A 71 -8.22 -7.74 -2.42
N TYR A 72 -7.28 -6.80 -2.56
CA TYR A 72 -6.47 -6.63 -3.76
C TYR A 72 -5.74 -7.92 -4.15
N LEU A 73 -5.01 -8.52 -3.21
CA LEU A 73 -4.23 -9.73 -3.45
C LEU A 73 -5.11 -10.92 -3.86
N ALA A 74 -6.22 -11.13 -3.14
CA ALA A 74 -7.17 -12.19 -3.44
C ALA A 74 -7.83 -12.00 -4.81
N ALA A 75 -8.23 -10.76 -5.14
CA ALA A 75 -8.79 -10.43 -6.43
C ALA A 75 -7.78 -10.61 -7.57
N LEU A 76 -6.52 -10.20 -7.37
CA LEU A 76 -5.47 -10.37 -8.37
C LEU A 76 -5.15 -11.85 -8.60
N TRP A 77 -5.05 -12.65 -7.54
CA TRP A 77 -4.86 -14.10 -7.64
C TRP A 77 -6.01 -14.76 -8.41
N TYR A 78 -7.26 -14.36 -8.13
CA TYR A 78 -8.44 -14.88 -8.83
C TYR A 78 -8.49 -14.44 -10.31
N PHE A 79 -8.35 -13.14 -10.58
CA PHE A 79 -8.46 -12.60 -11.94
C PHE A 79 -7.32 -13.02 -12.86
N THR A 80 -6.11 -13.24 -12.33
CA THR A 80 -4.98 -13.76 -13.13
C THR A 80 -5.23 -15.19 -13.64
N GLY A 81 -6.14 -15.95 -13.03
CA GLY A 81 -6.59 -17.25 -13.51
C GLY A 81 -7.63 -17.20 -14.65
N MET A 82 -8.24 -16.04 -14.90
CA MET A 82 -9.38 -15.91 -15.82
C MET A 82 -9.21 -14.86 -16.91
N MET A 83 -8.38 -13.84 -16.68
CA MET A 83 -8.29 -12.62 -17.50
C MET A 83 -6.86 -12.36 -17.96
N ARG A 84 -6.70 -11.50 -18.98
CA ARG A 84 -5.39 -10.96 -19.36
C ARG A 84 -4.82 -10.08 -18.23
N LEU A 85 -3.50 -10.10 -18.06
CA LEU A 85 -2.81 -9.42 -16.96
C LEU A 85 -3.19 -7.93 -16.77
N PRO A 86 -3.27 -7.07 -17.81
CA PRO A 86 -3.69 -5.68 -17.61
C PRO A 86 -5.11 -5.56 -17.04
N ALA A 87 -6.03 -6.42 -17.50
CA ALA A 87 -7.41 -6.42 -17.01
C ALA A 87 -7.51 -6.96 -15.57
N ALA A 88 -6.69 -7.95 -15.21
CA ALA A 88 -6.60 -8.45 -13.83
C ALA A 88 -6.06 -7.37 -12.87
N PHE A 89 -5.08 -6.56 -13.30
CA PHE A 89 -4.60 -5.41 -12.52
C PHE A 89 -5.69 -4.36 -12.33
N VAL A 90 -6.39 -3.97 -13.41
CA VAL A 90 -7.48 -2.98 -13.31
C VAL A 90 -8.60 -3.48 -12.40
N GLY A 91 -9.02 -4.75 -12.56
CA GLY A 91 -10.06 -5.35 -11.73
C GLY A 91 -9.68 -5.42 -10.25
N SER A 92 -8.46 -5.86 -9.94
CA SER A 92 -7.99 -5.95 -8.53
C SER A 92 -7.85 -4.58 -7.87
N VAL A 93 -7.40 -3.56 -8.61
CA VAL A 93 -7.38 -2.16 -8.13
C VAL A 93 -8.80 -1.62 -7.90
N ALA A 94 -9.77 -1.99 -8.73
CA ALA A 94 -11.17 -1.62 -8.49
C ALA A 94 -11.71 -2.26 -7.19
N CYS A 95 -11.45 -3.56 -6.96
CA CYS A 95 -11.82 -4.23 -5.71
C CYS A 95 -11.16 -3.59 -4.48
N TRP A 96 -9.88 -3.22 -4.59
CA TRP A 96 -9.19 -2.44 -3.56
C TRP A 96 -9.88 -1.10 -3.30
N GLY A 97 -10.22 -0.34 -4.34
CA GLY A 97 -10.85 0.97 -4.21
C GLY A 97 -12.22 0.89 -3.53
N ILE A 98 -13.05 -0.10 -3.91
CA ILE A 98 -14.36 -0.33 -3.29
C ILE A 98 -14.21 -0.70 -1.81
N SER A 99 -13.32 -1.64 -1.48
CA SER A 99 -13.12 -2.07 -0.09
C SER A 99 -12.52 -0.94 0.78
N ALA A 100 -11.59 -0.15 0.26
CA ALA A 100 -11.07 1.02 0.93
C ALA A 100 -12.16 2.08 1.18
N TRP A 101 -13.02 2.32 0.19
CA TRP A 101 -14.13 3.25 0.34
C TRP A 101 -15.13 2.80 1.42
N VAL A 102 -15.51 1.52 1.42
CA VAL A 102 -16.37 0.95 2.47
C VAL A 102 -15.72 1.11 3.84
N LEU A 103 -14.43 0.80 3.96
CA LEU A 103 -13.69 0.94 5.21
C LEU A 103 -13.71 2.38 5.73
N ILE A 104 -13.51 3.38 4.86
CA ILE A 104 -13.59 4.81 5.23
C ILE A 104 -14.99 5.17 5.72
N ILE A 105 -16.04 4.74 5.02
CA ILE A 105 -17.43 5.00 5.44
C ILE A 105 -17.71 4.36 6.81
N CYS A 106 -17.30 3.11 7.01
CA CYS A 106 -17.45 2.41 8.28
C CYS A 106 -16.71 3.14 9.40
N TRP A 107 -15.50 3.62 9.14
CA TRP A 107 -14.73 4.38 10.12
C TRP A 107 -15.45 5.67 10.53
N ILE A 108 -15.86 6.50 9.56
CA ILE A 108 -16.56 7.78 9.78
C ILE A 108 -17.88 7.60 10.55
N LYS A 109 -18.56 6.46 10.38
CA LYS A 109 -19.83 6.19 11.08
C LYS A 109 -19.65 5.68 12.51
N LEU A 110 -18.50 5.09 12.83
CA LEU A 110 -18.25 4.40 14.11
C LEU A 110 -17.34 5.20 15.05
N HIS A 111 -16.61 6.19 14.54
CA HIS A 111 -15.69 7.06 15.28
C HIS A 111 -15.93 8.52 14.90
#